data_AF-U1MQH9-F1
#
_entry.id   AF-U1MQH9-F1
#
_cell.length_a   1.000
_cell.length_b   1.000
_cell.length_c   1.000
_cell.angle_alpha   90.00
_cell.angle_beta   90.00
_cell.angle_gamma   90.00
#
_symmetry.space_group_name_H-M   'P 1'
#
loop_
_entity.id
_entity.type
_entity.pdbx_description
1 polymer ?
#
loop_
_entity_poly.entity_id
_entity_poly.type
_entity_poly.pdbx_seq_one_letter_code
_entity_poly.pdbx_strand_id
1 'polypeptide(L)'
;MVRSLSRRPFGESGHIACDNGEKLRTYLFESASKPQIASEFASISAEYDHFEILQEGTVLDIPSMELAVINRLELGRLPIRGVELADAEFHYDMVWSKT
;
A
#
# COMPACT_ATOMS: atom_id res chain seq x y z
N MET A 1 0.14 17.97 21.75
CA MET A 1 -0.37 18.25 20.39
C MET A 1 0.37 17.33 19.42
N VAL A 2 -0.35 16.42 18.76
CA VAL A 2 0.22 15.47 17.78
C VAL A 2 0.05 16.06 16.40
N ARG A 3 1.12 16.03 15.58
CA ARG A 3 1.11 16.52 14.19
C ARG A 3 1.69 15.46 13.28
N SER A 4 1.05 15.26 12.13
CA SER A 4 1.57 14.43 11.05
C SER A 4 1.94 15.32 9.87
N LEU A 5 3.05 14.98 9.20
CA LEU A 5 3.60 15.78 8.11
C LEU A 5 3.76 14.91 6.86
N SER A 6 3.36 15.45 5.71
CA SER A 6 3.70 14.89 4.40
C SER A 6 4.58 15.87 3.65
N ARG A 7 5.66 15.35 3.05
CA ARG A 7 6.46 16.12 2.08
C ARG A 7 5.71 16.38 0.78
N ARG A 8 4.74 15.52 0.45
CA ARG A 8 3.98 15.60 -0.80
C ARG A 8 2.84 16.61 -0.69
N PRO A 9 2.37 17.16 -1.82
CA PRO A 9 1.16 17.97 -1.86
C PRO A 9 -0.06 17.10 -1.61
N PHE A 10 -1.17 17.73 -1.20
CA PHE A 10 -2.45 17.08 -0.87
C PHE A 10 -2.86 15.97 -1.83
N GLY A 11 -2.83 16.25 -3.14
CA GLY A 11 -3.25 15.28 -4.16
C GLY A 11 -2.35 14.05 -4.26
N GLU A 12 -1.08 14.19 -3.89
CA GLU A 12 -0.06 13.13 -4.00
C GLU A 12 0.27 12.45 -2.67
N SER A 13 -0.19 12.99 -1.54
CA SER A 13 -0.02 12.37 -0.24
C SER A 13 -0.80 11.06 -0.16
N GLY A 14 -0.11 10.01 0.26
CA GLY A 14 -0.60 8.63 0.20
C GLY A 14 -0.04 7.83 -0.97
N HIS A 15 0.65 8.44 -1.94
CA HIS A 15 1.34 7.67 -2.98
C HIS A 15 2.53 6.88 -2.43
N ILE A 16 2.39 5.55 -2.41
CA ILE A 16 3.46 4.58 -2.09
C ILE A 16 4.12 4.15 -3.40
N ALA A 17 5.38 4.52 -3.61
CA ALA A 17 6.14 4.13 -4.81
C ALA A 17 6.59 2.66 -4.73
N CYS A 18 5.78 1.74 -5.27
CA CYS A 18 6.12 0.35 -5.58
C CYS A 18 5.15 -0.13 -6.69
N ASP A 19 5.37 -1.30 -7.31
CA ASP A 19 4.48 -1.89 -8.32
C ASP A 19 3.21 -2.45 -7.66
N ASN A 20 2.00 -2.21 -8.20
CA ASN A 20 0.68 -2.51 -7.60
C ASN A 20 0.47 -3.97 -7.13
N GLY A 21 1.34 -4.89 -7.51
CA GLY A 21 1.45 -6.21 -6.89
C GLY A 21 2.10 -6.13 -5.51
N GLU A 22 1.29 -6.10 -4.46
CA GLU A 22 1.78 -6.37 -3.12
C GLU A 22 1.66 -7.87 -2.84
N LYS A 23 2.77 -8.52 -2.48
CA LYS A 23 2.69 -9.83 -1.84
C LYS A 23 1.96 -9.63 -0.53
N LEU A 24 0.74 -10.17 -0.40
CA LEU A 24 0.05 -10.11 0.87
C LEU A 24 0.73 -11.06 1.83
N ARG A 25 1.69 -10.49 2.55
CA ARG A 25 2.05 -11.02 3.84
C ARG A 25 0.82 -10.87 4.73
N THR A 26 0.47 -12.00 5.35
CA THR A 26 -0.55 -12.26 6.37
C THR A 26 -0.80 -11.11 7.36
N TYR A 27 0.19 -10.27 7.65
CA TYR A 27 0.10 -9.15 8.59
C TYR A 27 -1.00 -8.12 8.31
N LEU A 28 -1.29 -7.77 7.05
CA LEU A 28 -2.38 -6.81 6.75
C LEU A 28 -3.76 -7.43 7.02
N PHE A 29 -3.92 -8.72 6.70
CA PHE A 29 -5.17 -9.46 6.89
C PHE A 29 -5.41 -9.94 8.32
N GLU A 30 -4.39 -9.97 9.16
CA GLU A 30 -4.49 -10.24 10.60
C GLU A 30 -4.56 -8.95 11.44
N SER A 31 -4.42 -7.78 10.81
CA SER A 31 -4.49 -6.51 11.52
C SER A 31 -5.92 -6.15 11.94
N ALA A 32 -6.05 -5.46 13.08
CA ALA A 32 -7.33 -4.91 13.56
C ALA A 32 -7.97 -3.91 12.58
N SER A 33 -7.18 -3.35 11.65
CA SER A 33 -7.63 -2.42 10.62
C SER A 33 -8.26 -3.10 9.39
N LYS A 34 -8.23 -4.44 9.30
CA LYS A 34 -8.73 -5.20 8.14
C LYS A 34 -10.12 -4.76 7.64
N PRO A 35 -11.15 -4.60 8.48
CA PRO A 35 -12.49 -4.21 7.99
C PRO A 35 -12.52 -2.81 7.36
N GLN A 36 -11.61 -1.93 7.78
CA GLN A 36 -11.56 -0.53 7.33
C GLN A 36 -10.83 -0.37 6.00
N ILE A 37 -10.00 -1.35 5.63
CA ILE A 37 -9.15 -1.31 4.43
C ILE A 37 -9.61 -2.29 3.34
N ALA A 38 -10.57 -3.16 3.64
CA ALA A 38 -11.01 -4.25 2.75
C ALA A 38 -11.54 -3.78 1.39
N SER A 39 -12.15 -2.58 1.31
CA SER A 39 -12.65 -2.00 0.06
C SER A 39 -11.56 -1.63 -0.94
N GLU A 40 -10.32 -1.43 -0.47
CA GLU A 40 -9.21 -0.97 -1.31
C GLU A 40 -8.48 -2.11 -2.03
N PHE A 41 -8.91 -3.36 -1.79
CA PHE A 41 -8.42 -4.56 -2.46
C PHE A 41 -9.38 -4.92 -3.61
N ALA A 42 -8.93 -4.73 -4.84
CA ALA A 42 -9.75 -4.85 -6.05
C ALA A 42 -9.89 -6.30 -6.57
N SER A 43 -8.94 -7.17 -6.24
CA SER A 43 -8.98 -8.60 -6.58
C SER A 43 -8.01 -9.35 -5.70
N ILE A 44 -8.39 -10.55 -5.25
CA ILE A 44 -7.47 -11.54 -4.70
C ILE A 44 -7.31 -12.61 -5.78
N SER A 45 -6.16 -12.68 -6.44
CA SER A 45 -5.89 -13.74 -7.43
C SER A 45 -4.88 -14.72 -6.88
N ALA A 46 -5.22 -16.00 -6.91
CA ALA A 46 -4.35 -17.12 -6.55
C ALA A 46 -3.82 -17.81 -7.81
N GLU A 47 -3.45 -17.03 -8.83
CA GLU A 47 -2.85 -17.55 -10.07
C GLU A 47 -1.33 -17.70 -9.87
N TYR A 48 -0.73 -18.72 -10.49
CA TYR A 48 0.70 -18.99 -10.40
C TYR A 48 1.51 -17.80 -10.94
N ASP A 49 2.54 -17.40 -10.21
CA ASP A 49 3.54 -16.46 -10.74
C ASP A 49 4.45 -17.25 -11.68
N HIS A 50 4.62 -16.76 -12.92
CA HIS A 50 5.57 -17.33 -13.88
C HIS A 50 6.87 -16.53 -13.86
N PHE A 51 7.99 -17.23 -13.87
CA PHE A 51 9.30 -16.63 -14.11
C PHE A 51 9.86 -17.13 -15.43
N GLU A 52 9.96 -16.24 -16.41
CA GLU A 52 10.45 -16.56 -17.74
C GLU A 52 11.96 -16.33 -17.85
N ILE A 53 12.68 -17.35 -18.28
CA ILE A 53 14.11 -17.27 -18.63
C ILE A 53 14.19 -17.18 -20.16
N LEU A 54 14.09 -15.95 -20.69
CA LEU A 54 13.98 -15.68 -22.12
C LEU A 54 15.11 -16.30 -22.97
N GLN A 55 16.33 -16.36 -22.42
CA GLN A 55 17.48 -16.94 -23.13
C GLN A 55 17.42 -18.45 -23.28
N GLU A 56 16.73 -19.14 -22.37
CA GLU A 56 16.61 -20.60 -22.35
C GLU A 56 15.27 -21.09 -22.89
N GLY A 57 14.32 -20.18 -23.18
CA GLY A 57 12.97 -20.55 -23.59
C GLY A 57 12.20 -21.33 -22.52
N THR A 58 12.58 -21.13 -21.25
CA THR A 58 12.07 -21.90 -20.10
C THR A 58 11.16 -21.01 -19.26
N VAL A 59 10.06 -21.59 -18.78
CA VAL A 59 9.15 -20.97 -17.80
C VAL A 59 9.22 -21.79 -16.52
N LEU A 60 9.44 -21.10 -15.40
CA LEU A 60 9.38 -21.70 -14.07
C LEU A 60 8.07 -21.30 -13.39
N ASP A 61 7.31 -22.30 -12.96
CA ASP A 61 6.12 -22.10 -12.13
C ASP A 61 6.55 -21.85 -10.67
N ILE A 62 6.23 -20.67 -10.16
CA ILE A 62 6.44 -20.32 -8.76
C ILE A 62 5.14 -20.59 -8.01
N PRO A 63 5.17 -21.28 -6.84
CA PRO A 63 3.97 -21.46 -6.02
C PRO A 63 3.30 -20.11 -5.75
N SER A 64 2.04 -19.99 -6.16
CA SER A 64 1.26 -18.77 -5.97
C SER A 64 1.13 -18.44 -4.48
N MET A 65 1.26 -17.16 -4.16
CA MET A 65 0.81 -16.60 -2.89
C MET A 65 -0.44 -15.77 -3.16
N GLU A 66 -1.27 -15.55 -2.15
CA GLU A 66 -2.41 -14.65 -2.27
C GLU A 66 -1.92 -13.24 -2.64
N LEU A 67 -2.20 -12.81 -3.87
CA LEU A 67 -1.89 -11.49 -4.37
C LEU A 67 -3.18 -10.68 -4.40
N ALA A 68 -3.08 -9.42 -4.01
CA ALA A 68 -4.18 -8.50 -4.15
C ALA A 68 -3.75 -7.22 -4.84
N VAL A 69 -4.56 -6.84 -5.79
CA VAL A 69 -4.40 -5.57 -6.50
C VAL A 69 -4.97 -4.49 -5.60
N ILE A 70 -4.10 -3.59 -5.16
CA ILE A 70 -4.48 -2.48 -4.27
C ILE A 70 -4.55 -1.15 -5.00
N ASN A 71 -5.52 -0.32 -4.63
CA ASN A 71 -5.44 1.10 -4.94
C ASN A 71 -4.49 1.78 -3.94
N ARG A 72 -3.22 1.93 -4.34
CA ARG A 72 -2.15 2.47 -3.49
C ARG A 72 -2.45 3.87 -2.94
N LEU A 73 -3.06 4.72 -3.75
CA LEU A 73 -3.37 6.09 -3.34
C LEU A 73 -4.43 6.07 -2.25
N GLU A 74 -5.51 5.34 -2.48
CA GLU A 74 -6.61 5.27 -1.51
C GLU A 74 -6.19 4.54 -0.24
N LEU A 75 -5.44 3.43 -0.36
CA LEU A 75 -4.86 2.73 0.79
C LEU A 75 -3.90 3.63 1.58
N GLY A 76 -3.01 4.35 0.90
CA GLY A 76 -2.06 5.26 1.53
C GLY A 76 -2.71 6.53 2.12
N ARG A 77 -3.94 6.86 1.74
CA ARG A 77 -4.75 7.93 2.35
C ARG A 77 -5.45 7.48 3.64
N LEU A 78 -5.61 6.18 3.90
CA LEU A 78 -6.29 5.70 5.11
C LEU A 78 -5.59 6.16 6.41
N PRO A 79 -4.25 6.12 6.53
CA PRO A 79 -3.56 6.70 7.69
C PRO A 79 -3.80 8.21 7.83
N ILE A 80 -3.92 8.95 6.72
CA ILE A 80 -4.17 10.40 6.71
C ILE A 80 -5.57 10.67 7.27
N ARG A 81 -6.59 9.96 6.76
CA ARG A 81 -7.97 10.03 7.27
C ARG A 81 -8.05 9.64 8.75
N GLY A 82 -7.25 8.65 9.18
CA GLY A 82 -7.16 8.25 10.58
C GLY A 82 -6.63 9.36 11.50
N VAL A 83 -5.68 10.17 11.03
CA VAL A 83 -5.18 11.34 11.77
C VAL A 83 -6.27 12.40 11.93
N GLU A 84 -7.01 12.68 10.86
CA GLU A 84 -8.13 13.63 10.87
C GLU A 84 -9.25 13.17 11.82
N LEU A 85 -9.60 11.88 11.80
CA LEU A 85 -10.59 11.29 12.70
C LEU A 85 -10.16 11.31 14.17
N ALA A 86 -8.86 11.34 14.44
CA ALA A 86 -8.30 11.41 15.79
C ALA A 86 -8.16 12.85 16.31
N ASP A 87 -8.70 13.84 15.61
CA ASP A 87 -8.61 15.28 15.94
C ASP A 87 -7.14 15.78 16.01
N ALA A 88 -6.28 15.17 15.20
CA ALA A 88 -4.88 15.56 15.06
C ALA A 88 -4.66 16.35 13.75
N GLU A 89 -3.71 17.29 13.77
CA GLU A 89 -3.42 18.10 12.59
C GLU A 89 -2.54 17.34 11.59
N PHE A 90 -2.94 17.33 10.32
CA PHE A 90 -2.14 16.84 9.20
C PHE A 90 -1.72 18.01 8.30
N HIS A 91 -0.42 18.14 8.05
CA HIS A 91 0.14 19.21 7.21
C HIS A 91 0.81 18.63 5.96
N TYR A 92 0.52 19.22 4.80
CA TYR A 92 1.05 18.85 3.49
C TYR A 92 2.21 19.76 3.09
N ASP A 93 3.00 19.36 2.10
CA ASP A 93 4.12 20.15 1.56
C ASP A 93 5.18 20.54 2.63
N MET A 94 5.30 19.73 3.69
CA MET A 94 6.19 19.98 4.80
C MET A 94 7.42 19.08 4.74
N VAL A 95 8.60 19.69 4.74
CA VAL A 95 9.87 19.00 4.97
C VAL A 95 10.30 19.26 6.40
N TRP A 96 10.51 18.19 7.17
CA TRP A 96 11.10 18.33 8.49
C TRP A 96 12.63 18.43 8.38
N SER A 97 13.19 19.50 8.92
CA SER A 97 14.63 19.70 9.07
C SER A 97 14.98 19.69 10.55
N LYS A 98 16.01 18.93 10.90
CA LYS A 98 16.54 18.85 12.27
C LYS A 98 17.72 19.83 12.33
N THR A 99 17.51 21.02 12.90
CA THR A 99 18.60 21.94 13.25
C THR A 99 19.05 21.65 14.68
#